data_AF-A0A636GGP7-F1
#
_entry.id   AF-A0A636GGP7-F1
#
_cell.length_a   1.000
_cell.length_b   1.000
_cell.length_c   1.000
_cell.angle_alpha   90.00
_cell.angle_beta   90.00
_cell.angle_gamma   90.00
#
_symmetry.space_group_name_H-M   'P 1'
#
loop_
_entity.id
_entity.type
_entity.pdbx_description
1 polymer ?
#
loop_
_entity_poly.entity_id
_entity_poly.type
_entity_poly.pdbx_seq_one_letter_code
_entity_poly.pdbx_strand_id
1 'polypeptide(L)'
;MYKVKVTYILPEGDLVRVAVCAMKEDGSQIFQMEIQSPYEKGKSLDAYEQAAIEQYISTVSAIAASAQSAPAEPEVAEASAKK
;
A
#
# COMPACT_ATOMS: atom_id res chain seq x y z
N MET A 1 3.91 -3.72 14.80
CA MET A 1 3.81 -4.71 13.71
C MET A 1 2.92 -4.11 12.60
N TYR A 2 3.03 -4.52 11.33
CA TYR A 2 2.13 -4.04 10.25
C TYR A 2 1.36 -5.19 9.62
N LYS A 3 0.25 -4.88 8.94
CA LYS A 3 -0.55 -5.83 8.15
C LYS A 3 -0.67 -5.32 6.71
N VAL A 4 -0.62 -6.21 5.74
CA VAL A 4 -0.89 -5.88 4.33
C VAL A 4 -2.32 -6.29 3.98
N LYS A 5 -3.06 -5.38 3.36
CA LYS A 5 -4.42 -5.58 2.88
C LYS A 5 -4.48 -5.32 1.38
N VAL A 6 -5.06 -6.27 0.65
CA VAL A 6 -5.39 -6.12 -0.77
C VAL A 6 -6.86 -5.77 -0.89
N THR A 7 -7.18 -4.70 -1.61
CA THR A 7 -8.55 -4.22 -1.84
C THR A 7 -8.81 -4.07 -3.32
N TYR A 8 -9.92 -4.63 -3.79
CA TYR A 8 -10.37 -4.48 -5.18
C TYR A 8 -11.32 -3.29 -5.24
N ILE A 9 -10.93 -2.28 -6.01
CA ILE A 9 -11.71 -1.07 -6.27
C ILE A 9 -12.39 -1.28 -7.62
N LEU A 10 -13.71 -1.28 -7.61
CA LEU A 10 -14.55 -1.38 -8.80
C LEU A 10 -15.04 0.03 -9.17
N PRO A 11 -14.27 0.82 -9.94
CA PRO A 11 -14.83 2.04 -10.54
C PRO A 11 -15.99 1.63 -11.47
N GLU A 12 -16.92 2.55 -11.74
CA GLU A 12 -17.99 2.32 -12.71
C GLU A 12 -17.36 2.00 -14.09
N GLY A 13 -17.28 0.71 -14.44
CA GLY A 13 -16.59 0.20 -15.63
C GLY A 13 -16.13 -1.26 -15.49
N ASP A 14 -15.56 -1.81 -16.57
CA ASP A 14 -15.12 -3.21 -16.63
C ASP A 14 -13.74 -3.45 -16.01
N LEU A 15 -12.94 -2.40 -15.80
CA LEU A 15 -11.57 -2.50 -15.27
C LEU A 15 -11.56 -2.40 -13.75
N VAL A 16 -11.01 -3.43 -13.09
CA VAL A 16 -10.80 -3.42 -11.63
C VAL A 16 -9.43 -2.85 -11.28
N ARG A 17 -9.40 -1.93 -10.31
CA ARG A 17 -8.14 -1.47 -9.70
C ARG A 17 -7.86 -2.28 -8.44
N VAL A 18 -6.59 -2.57 -8.18
CA VAL A 18 -6.17 -3.27 -6.97
C VAL A 18 -5.34 -2.32 -6.14
N ALA A 19 -5.76 -2.07 -4.90
CA ALA A 19 -4.99 -1.32 -3.92
C ALA A 19 -4.32 -2.30 -2.95
N VAL A 20 -2.99 -2.23 -2.83
CA VAL A 20 -2.21 -2.98 -1.84
C VAL A 20 -1.72 -1.99 -0.79
N CYS A 21 -2.17 -2.17 0.46
CA CYS A 21 -1.97 -1.22 1.54
C CYS A 21 -1.31 -1.89 2.75
N ALA A 22 -0.21 -1.32 3.24
CA ALA A 22 0.37 -1.65 4.53
C ALA A 22 -0.21 -0.72 5.61
N MET A 23 -0.73 -1.30 6.69
CA MET A 23 -1.34 -0.59 7.81
C MET A 23 -0.70 -0.97 9.13
N LYS A 24 -0.63 -0.03 10.06
CA LYS A 24 -0.32 -0.25 11.47
C LYS A 24 -1.51 -0.91 12.17
N GLU A 25 -1.28 -1.41 13.38
CA GLU A 25 -2.33 -2.06 14.19
C GLU A 25 -3.43 -1.09 14.65
N ASP A 26 -3.11 0.20 14.76
CA ASP A 26 -4.06 1.27 15.09
C ASP A 26 -4.97 1.68 13.90
N GLY A 27 -4.82 1.02 12.75
CA GLY A 27 -5.58 1.31 11.53
C GLY A 27 -4.97 2.41 10.65
N SER A 28 -3.88 3.05 11.07
CA SER A 28 -3.19 4.06 10.26
C SER A 28 -2.47 3.41 9.09
N GLN A 29 -2.59 4.01 7.92
CA GLN A 29 -1.86 3.59 6.73
C GLN A 29 -0.38 3.98 6.83
N ILE A 30 0.50 3.05 6.46
CA ILE A 30 1.94 3.27 6.30
C ILE A 30 2.24 3.62 4.84
N PHE A 31 1.73 2.80 3.92
CA PHE A 31 1.98 2.95 2.49
C PHE A 31 0.86 2.26 1.71
N GLN A 32 0.47 2.83 0.57
CA GLN A 32 -0.47 2.20 -0.37
C GLN A 32 0.02 2.42 -1.78
N MET A 33 -0.23 1.42 -2.62
CA MET A 33 -0.08 1.54 -4.05
C MET A 33 -1.32 0.99 -4.76
N GLU A 34 -1.70 1.66 -5.85
CA GLU A 34 -2.77 1.22 -6.74
C GLU A 34 -2.18 0.64 -8.01
N ILE A 35 -2.79 -0.46 -8.46
CA ILE A 35 -2.42 -1.19 -9.66
C ILE A 35 -3.64 -1.18 -10.57
N GLN A 36 -3.43 -0.78 -11.83
CA GLN A 36 -4.42 -1.03 -12.85
C GLN A 36 -4.33 -2.50 -13.24
N SER A 37 -5.31 -3.30 -12.81
CA SER A 37 -5.45 -4.69 -13.27
C SER A 37 -6.24 -4.70 -14.57
N PRO A 38 -5.89 -5.56 -15.53
CA PRO A 38 -6.78 -5.88 -16.64
C PRO A 38 -8.00 -6.71 -16.17
N TYR A 39 -8.00 -7.15 -14.91
CA TYR A 39 -9.05 -7.93 -14.26
C TYR A 39 -10.43 -7.33 -14.53
N GLU A 40 -11.31 -8.15 -15.07
CA GLU A 40 -12.71 -7.81 -15.29
C GLU A 40 -13.57 -8.31 -14.13
N LYS A 41 -14.52 -7.47 -13.72
CA LYS A 41 -15.43 -7.79 -12.63
C LYS A 41 -16.13 -9.13 -12.86
N GLY A 42 -15.99 -10.05 -11.91
CA GLY A 42 -16.67 -11.35 -11.93
C GLY A 42 -15.92 -12.49 -12.63
N LYS A 43 -14.70 -12.24 -13.13
CA LYS A 43 -13.79 -13.31 -13.58
C LYS A 43 -12.90 -13.79 -12.43
N SER A 44 -12.09 -14.82 -12.64
CA SER A 44 -10.95 -15.11 -11.76
C SER A 44 -9.72 -14.37 -12.27
N LEU A 45 -8.80 -14.02 -11.37
CA LEU A 45 -7.50 -13.49 -11.76
C LEU A 45 -6.74 -14.53 -12.58
N ASP A 46 -6.05 -14.10 -13.64
CA ASP A 46 -5.11 -14.96 -14.33
C ASP A 46 -3.78 -15.08 -13.57
N ALA A 47 -2.90 -15.98 -14.04
CA ALA A 47 -1.62 -16.25 -13.38
C ALA A 47 -0.67 -15.03 -13.37
N TYR A 48 -0.73 -14.18 -14.40
CA TYR A 48 0.08 -12.97 -14.47
C TYR A 48 -0.44 -11.92 -13.47
N GLU A 49 -1.76 -11.76 -13.37
CA GLU A 49 -2.38 -10.87 -12.41
C GLU A 49 -2.11 -11.30 -10.97
N GLN A 50 -2.19 -12.60 -10.70
CA GLN A 50 -1.88 -13.16 -9.40
C GLN A 50 -0.41 -12.95 -9.02
N ALA A 51 0.52 -13.22 -9.94
CA ALA A 51 1.94 -12.97 -9.75
C ALA A 51 2.26 -11.48 -9.55
N ALA A 52 1.57 -10.59 -10.27
CA ALA A 52 1.71 -9.15 -10.08
C ALA A 52 1.30 -8.75 -8.67
N ILE A 53 0.10 -9.17 -8.21
CA ILE A 53 -0.39 -8.87 -6.86
C ILE A 53 0.57 -9.38 -5.79
N GLU A 54 1.12 -10.59 -5.92
CA GLU A 54 2.12 -11.14 -5.00
C GLU A 54 3.39 -10.30 -4.95
N GLN A 55 3.92 -9.88 -6.11
CA GLN A 55 5.09 -9.01 -6.19
C GLN A 55 4.84 -7.66 -5.52
N TYR A 56 3.64 -7.12 -5.67
CA TYR A 56 3.24 -5.87 -5.03
C TYR A 56 3.10 -6.00 -3.52
N ILE A 57 2.54 -7.10 -3.02
CA ILE A 57 2.52 -7.41 -1.59
C ILE A 57 3.94 -7.45 -1.03
N SER A 58 4.86 -8.13 -1.72
CA SER A 58 6.27 -8.22 -1.32
C SER A 58 6.92 -6.82 -1.23
N THR A 59 6.69 -5.99 -2.25
CA THR A 59 7.24 -4.63 -2.32
C THR A 59 6.69 -3.75 -1.19
N VAL A 60 5.37 -3.73 -1.00
CA VAL A 60 4.70 -2.94 0.05
C VAL A 60 5.14 -3.40 1.44
N SER A 61 5.34 -4.71 1.64
CA SER A 61 5.88 -5.27 2.88
C SER A 61 7.32 -4.80 3.14
N ALA A 62 8.20 -4.84 2.14
CA ALA A 62 9.57 -4.37 2.26
C ALA A 62 9.63 -2.87 2.63
N ILE A 63 8.79 -2.05 2.02
CA ILE A 63 8.67 -0.62 2.35
C ILE A 63 8.19 -0.43 3.79
N ALA A 64 7.14 -1.14 4.20
CA ALA A 64 6.59 -1.03 5.55
C ALA A 64 7.58 -1.49 6.63
N ALA A 65 8.35 -2.55 6.37
CA ALA A 65 9.42 -3.00 7.25
C ALA A 65 10.53 -1.93 7.36
N SER A 66 10.93 -1.35 6.23
CA SER A 66 11.96 -0.29 6.20
C SER A 66 11.51 0.96 6.97
N ALA A 67 10.24 1.35 6.83
CA ALA A 67 9.65 2.48 7.55
C ALA A 67 9.54 2.26 9.07
N GLN A 68 9.46 1.00 9.53
CA GLN A 68 9.49 0.67 10.97
C GLN A 68 10.91 0.67 11.55
N SER A 69 11.93 0.39 10.73
CA SER A 69 13.33 0.34 11.14
C SER A 69 14.04 1.69 11.03
N ALA A 70 13.50 2.64 10.28
CA ALA A 70 13.98 4.01 10.30
C ALA A 70 13.83 4.57 11.71
N PRO A 71 14.89 5.15 12.33
CA PRO A 71 14.71 5.96 13.52
C PRO A 71 13.65 7.00 13.21
N ALA A 72 12.74 7.26 14.14
CA ALA A 72 11.98 8.50 14.08
C ALA A 72 13.04 9.61 14.09
N GLU A 73 13.35 10.18 12.91
CA GLU A 73 14.14 11.40 12.86
C GLU A 73 13.47 12.35 13.85
N PRO A 74 14.22 12.93 14.81
CA PRO A 74 13.63 13.90 15.69
C PRO A 74 13.05 14.97 14.77
N GLU A 75 11.73 15.11 14.81
CA GLU A 75 11.03 16.28 14.32
C GLU A 75 11.85 17.46 14.83
N VAL A 76 12.57 18.11 13.93
CA VAL A 76 13.29 19.34 14.27
C VAL A 76 12.18 20.27 14.70
N ALA A 77 12.02 20.39 16.00
CA ALA A 77 11.33 21.48 16.63
C ALA A 77 12.06 22.73 16.19
N GLU A 78 11.68 23.29 15.04
CA GLU A 78 12.04 24.66 14.72
C GLU A 78 11.12 25.55 15.56
N ALA A 79 11.50 25.64 16.83
CA ALA A 79 11.00 26.62 17.74
C ALA A 79 11.23 28.02 17.16
N SER A 80 10.18 28.82 17.19
CA SER A 80 10.18 30.28 17.14
C SER A 80 11.54 30.94 17.44
N ALA A 81 12.07 31.71 16.48
CA ALA A 81 12.97 32.83 16.76
C ALA A 81 12.92 33.90 15.65
N LYS A 82 11.91 34.77 15.77
CA LYS A 82 11.98 36.24 15.63
C LYS A 82 13.18 36.83 14.87
N LYS A 83 12.90 37.52 13.76
CA LYS A 83 13.40 38.89 13.54
C LYS A 83 12.47 39.70 12.65
#